data_AF-A0A5M9K2F2-F1
#
_entry.id   AF-A0A5M9K2F2-F1
#
_cell.length_a   1.000
_cell.length_b   1.000
_cell.length_c   1.000
_cell.angle_alpha   90.00
_cell.angle_beta   90.00
_cell.angle_gamma   90.00
#
_symmetry.space_group_name_H-M   'P 1'
#
loop_
_entity.id
_entity.type
_entity.pdbx_description
1 polymer ?
#
loop_
_entity_poly.entity_id
_entity_poly.type
_entity_poly.pdbx_seq_one_letter_code
_entity_poly.pdbx_strand_id
1 'polypeptide(L)'
;MEGSTEYPSIPSIPSTSSTFPTSQPNTTLKIKLKAPATRSFQRNQTPPSKVKMATHEQKESTSSRSVLDPTTSTQEKTSQDTAPLRALDHQSERETAPNEKPPTIHIGTRKSALAMVQTEQVKASLEKAHPHLHFEITKLETMGDKNQVTALHDFGAKSLWTHELEALLLDRKLDIVVHCLKDMPTQLPNRCTIGAILEREDPRDALIMKAGSSYKSLAELPAGSVVGTSSVRRSAQIARKYPELKFENARGNIGTRLNKLDADDGKYSCLILAAAGLLRMGWGERITQYLDSKTEGGGMLHAVGQGALALEVRDGDEEIGKMISALQHEPTQLAGLAERSLMRTLEGGCSVPIGVETTWIEKGKLLMKAIVVSLDGTESVESEKLEEILTPKDADDFGWTLAQDLVSKGAAKILEAINLNRPVIKEDIWLHETKQKLHRLAGWAMHSFSKHLQRRLKAAYVYVCGYSNIIEFQSSHAC
;
A
#
# COMPACT_ATOMS: atom_id res chain seq x y z
N MET A 1 19.27 45.70 37.56
CA MET A 1 19.29 46.40 36.26
C MET A 1 18.11 45.87 35.48
N GLU A 2 17.08 46.68 35.41
CA GLU A 2 15.89 46.48 34.58
C GLU A 2 16.28 46.45 33.10
N GLY A 3 15.61 45.60 32.33
CA GLY A 3 15.85 45.44 30.90
C GLY A 3 14.57 44.99 30.22
N SER A 4 13.66 45.94 30.06
CA SER A 4 12.47 45.90 29.22
C SER A 4 12.85 45.79 27.74
N THR A 5 12.23 44.88 27.00
CA THR A 5 12.11 45.01 25.53
C THR A 5 10.70 44.63 25.09
N GLU A 6 10.16 45.54 24.28
CA GLU A 6 8.78 45.71 23.86
C GLU A 6 8.36 44.72 22.76
N TYR A 7 7.08 44.34 22.79
CA TYR A 7 6.39 43.67 21.68
C TYR A 7 5.86 44.72 20.68
N PRO A 8 5.99 44.52 19.36
CA PRO A 8 5.43 45.43 18.37
C PRO A 8 3.92 45.21 18.18
N SER A 9 3.19 46.33 18.22
CA SER A 9 1.74 46.48 18.09
C SER A 9 1.20 46.18 16.69
N ILE A 10 0.03 45.53 16.66
CA ILE A 10 -0.79 45.19 15.48
C ILE A 10 -1.48 46.46 14.93
N PRO A 11 -1.43 46.75 13.62
CA PRO A 11 -2.22 47.83 13.04
C PRO A 11 -3.68 47.42 12.78
N SER A 12 -4.59 48.25 13.27
CA SER A 12 -6.05 48.16 13.15
C SER A 12 -6.57 48.42 11.72
N ILE A 13 -7.48 47.55 11.27
CA ILE A 13 -8.18 47.61 9.97
C ILE A 13 -9.40 48.54 10.08
N PRO A 14 -9.61 49.49 9.14
CA PRO A 14 -10.83 50.30 9.11
C PRO A 14 -11.99 49.55 8.43
N SER A 15 -13.14 49.60 9.08
CA SER A 15 -14.44 49.12 8.59
C SER A 15 -14.99 50.01 7.48
N THR A 16 -15.33 49.42 6.33
CA THR A 16 -16.19 50.07 5.32
C THR A 16 -17.38 49.19 4.99
N SER A 17 -18.55 49.69 5.37
CA SER A 17 -19.86 49.29 4.87
C SER A 17 -20.12 49.94 3.50
N SER A 18 -20.63 49.18 2.52
CA SER A 18 -21.92 49.45 1.86
C SER A 18 -22.03 48.87 0.43
N THR A 19 -23.18 48.24 0.22
CA THR A 19 -24.03 48.24 -0.99
C THR A 19 -23.58 47.56 -2.29
N PHE A 20 -24.33 46.50 -2.61
CA PHE A 20 -24.58 45.94 -3.94
C PHE A 20 -25.16 46.98 -4.93
N PRO A 21 -24.97 46.74 -6.24
CA PRO A 21 -26.06 46.92 -7.19
C PRO A 21 -26.30 45.70 -8.08
N THR A 22 -27.59 45.48 -8.32
CA THR A 22 -28.23 44.50 -9.22
C THR A 22 -28.24 44.94 -10.68
N SER A 23 -27.89 43.98 -11.56
CA SER A 23 -28.59 43.53 -12.78
C SER A 23 -28.55 44.31 -14.13
N GLN A 24 -28.18 43.52 -15.17
CA GLN A 24 -28.67 43.43 -16.58
C GLN A 24 -28.00 44.28 -17.70
N PRO A 25 -28.15 43.93 -19.01
CA PRO A 25 -27.79 42.66 -19.68
C PRO A 25 -27.09 42.86 -21.07
N ASN A 26 -26.62 41.75 -21.67
CA ASN A 26 -26.34 41.49 -23.10
C ASN A 26 -25.47 42.46 -23.94
N THR A 27 -24.27 41.97 -24.33
CA THR A 27 -23.73 42.27 -25.67
C THR A 27 -23.05 41.05 -26.29
N THR A 28 -23.66 40.55 -27.35
CA THR A 28 -23.16 39.55 -28.29
C THR A 28 -21.95 40.08 -29.06
N LEU A 29 -20.79 39.41 -28.97
CA LEU A 29 -19.68 39.61 -29.90
C LEU A 29 -19.37 38.31 -30.64
N LYS A 30 -19.90 38.24 -31.87
CA LYS A 30 -19.44 37.33 -32.92
C LYS A 30 -18.11 37.86 -33.46
N ILE A 31 -17.02 37.10 -33.36
CA ILE A 31 -15.85 37.31 -34.24
C ILE A 31 -15.40 35.97 -34.84
N LYS A 32 -15.15 36.08 -36.16
CA LYS A 32 -14.94 35.08 -37.20
C LYS A 32 -13.75 34.13 -36.98
N LEU A 33 -14.01 32.85 -37.27
CA LEU A 33 -13.03 31.87 -37.76
C LEU A 33 -12.22 32.43 -38.94
N LYS A 34 -10.89 32.25 -38.89
CA LYS A 34 -10.01 32.39 -40.05
C LYS A 34 -8.82 31.44 -39.92
N ALA A 35 -8.84 30.37 -40.69
CA ALA A 35 -7.71 29.60 -41.19
C ALA A 35 -8.06 29.22 -42.66
N PRO A 36 -7.12 28.89 -43.58
CA PRO A 36 -5.72 28.56 -43.35
C PRO A 36 -4.73 29.31 -44.26
N ALA A 37 -3.43 29.20 -43.99
CA ALA A 37 -2.39 29.51 -44.97
C ALA A 37 -1.34 28.39 -44.98
N THR A 38 -1.44 27.57 -46.03
CA THR A 38 -0.42 26.65 -46.51
C THR A 38 0.80 27.41 -47.05
N ARG A 39 2.01 27.03 -46.63
CA ARG A 39 3.22 27.19 -47.45
C ARG A 39 4.10 25.94 -47.36
N SER A 40 4.07 25.20 -48.45
CA SER A 40 5.10 24.26 -48.91
C SER A 40 6.35 25.01 -49.36
N PHE A 41 7.55 24.52 -49.03
CA PHE A 41 8.71 24.58 -49.93
C PHE A 41 9.65 23.39 -49.72
N GLN A 42 10.08 22.85 -50.87
CA GLN A 42 10.93 21.68 -51.15
C GLN A 42 12.37 21.85 -50.62
N ARG A 43 13.05 20.83 -50.08
CA ARG A 43 13.69 19.61 -50.69
C ARG A 43 15.01 19.89 -51.43
N ASN A 44 16.11 19.39 -50.85
CA ASN A 44 17.36 18.86 -51.45
C ASN A 44 17.75 17.69 -50.50
N GLN A 45 17.77 16.37 -50.79
CA GLN A 45 18.47 15.54 -51.79
C GLN A 45 19.95 15.91 -51.91
N THR A 46 20.96 15.04 -51.70
CA THR A 46 21.07 13.57 -51.92
C THR A 46 22.31 12.97 -51.14
N PRO A 47 22.44 11.62 -51.02
CA PRO A 47 23.42 10.83 -50.21
C PRO A 47 24.60 10.32 -51.11
N PRO A 48 25.36 9.18 -50.92
CA PRO A 48 25.34 8.11 -49.90
C PRO A 48 26.72 7.53 -49.44
N SER A 49 26.72 6.56 -48.52
CA SER A 49 27.43 5.28 -48.71
C SER A 49 26.98 4.19 -47.72
N LYS A 50 26.85 2.96 -48.26
CA LYS A 50 26.52 1.68 -47.62
C LYS A 50 27.81 0.87 -47.40
N VAL A 51 27.64 -0.34 -46.80
CA VAL A 51 28.46 -1.58 -46.93
C VAL A 51 29.42 -1.80 -45.74
N LYS A 52 29.53 -2.95 -45.02
CA LYS A 52 28.95 -4.31 -45.06
C LYS A 52 29.19 -5.00 -43.71
N MET A 53 28.45 -6.09 -43.45
CA MET A 53 28.74 -7.15 -42.47
C MET A 53 29.76 -8.18 -42.98
N ALA A 54 30.49 -8.83 -42.06
CA ALA A 54 31.02 -10.22 -42.08
C ALA A 54 31.78 -10.45 -40.74
N THR A 55 31.38 -11.34 -39.82
CA THR A 55 31.58 -12.82 -39.69
C THR A 55 33.01 -13.33 -39.51
N HIS A 56 33.18 -14.16 -38.47
CA HIS A 56 34.20 -15.18 -38.18
C HIS A 56 35.67 -14.75 -37.93
N GLU A 57 36.26 -15.14 -36.79
CA GLU A 57 37.10 -16.36 -36.68
C GLU A 57 37.65 -16.59 -35.26
N GLN A 58 37.66 -17.87 -34.87
CA GLN A 58 38.35 -18.43 -33.71
C GLN A 58 39.86 -18.40 -33.92
N LYS A 59 40.64 -18.29 -32.83
CA LYS A 59 42.00 -18.82 -32.77
C LYS A 59 42.22 -19.55 -31.45
N GLU A 60 42.46 -20.85 -31.59
CA GLU A 60 43.18 -21.69 -30.63
C GLU A 60 44.64 -21.26 -30.54
N SER A 61 45.25 -21.41 -29.37
CA SER A 61 46.69 -21.70 -29.28
C SER A 61 46.98 -22.66 -28.12
N THR A 62 47.34 -23.85 -28.55
CA THR A 62 48.11 -24.97 -27.98
C THR A 62 49.14 -24.70 -26.86
N SER A 63 49.47 -25.81 -26.17
CA SER A 63 50.73 -26.17 -25.46
C SER A 63 50.54 -26.22 -23.93
N SER A 64 50.81 -27.31 -23.20
CA SER A 64 51.75 -28.42 -23.38
C SER A 64 51.29 -29.69 -22.64
N ARG A 65 51.98 -30.79 -22.91
CA ARG A 65 51.59 -32.20 -22.72
C ARG A 65 52.40 -32.85 -21.58
N SER A 66 51.78 -33.85 -20.92
CA SER A 66 52.33 -35.06 -20.24
C SER A 66 53.29 -34.85 -19.05
N VAL A 67 53.22 -35.63 -17.96
CA VAL A 67 53.53 -37.08 -17.88
C VAL A 67 52.78 -37.75 -16.71
N LEU A 68 52.21 -38.92 -16.96
CA LEU A 68 51.87 -39.98 -16.00
C LEU A 68 52.74 -41.18 -16.34
N ASP A 69 53.39 -41.81 -15.34
CA ASP A 69 53.34 -43.27 -15.05
C ASP A 69 54.21 -43.64 -13.82
N PRO A 70 54.18 -44.89 -13.28
CA PRO A 70 54.06 -45.12 -11.85
C PRO A 70 55.17 -46.06 -11.30
N THR A 71 54.87 -46.73 -10.16
CA THR A 71 55.32 -48.08 -9.71
C THR A 71 56.39 -48.21 -8.59
N THR A 72 56.01 -49.03 -7.58
CA THR A 72 56.82 -49.98 -6.74
C THR A 72 57.85 -49.41 -5.73
N SER A 73 58.16 -50.01 -4.55
CA SER A 73 57.75 -51.22 -3.81
C SER A 73 58.38 -51.20 -2.39
N THR A 74 57.93 -52.14 -1.52
CA THR A 74 58.69 -52.90 -0.46
C THR A 74 59.12 -52.21 0.85
N GLN A 75 58.59 -52.65 2.02
CA GLN A 75 59.20 -53.52 3.08
C GLN A 75 60.19 -52.77 4.01
N GLU A 76 60.39 -53.02 5.31
CA GLU A 76 59.85 -53.86 6.40
C GLU A 76 60.62 -53.41 7.70
N LYS A 77 60.07 -53.74 8.89
CA LYS A 77 60.77 -54.06 10.18
C LYS A 77 61.24 -52.98 11.20
N THR A 78 60.68 -53.17 12.43
CA THR A 78 61.28 -53.17 13.80
C THR A 78 62.00 -51.91 14.31
N SER A 79 61.84 -51.42 15.54
CA SER A 79 61.94 -52.09 16.87
C SER A 79 61.51 -51.16 18.02
N GLN A 80 61.29 -51.75 19.20
CA GLN A 80 61.06 -51.15 20.53
C GLN A 80 62.11 -50.10 20.92
N ASP A 81 61.76 -49.02 21.65
CA ASP A 81 61.84 -48.96 23.13
C ASP A 81 61.63 -47.53 23.68
N THR A 82 61.08 -47.45 24.90
CA THR A 82 61.17 -46.36 25.91
C THR A 82 60.57 -44.96 25.66
N ALA A 83 59.57 -44.62 26.49
CA ALA A 83 59.20 -43.24 26.86
C ALA A 83 60.16 -42.72 27.97
N PRO A 84 60.32 -41.39 28.20
CA PRO A 84 59.29 -40.66 28.96
C PRO A 84 59.05 -39.18 28.57
N LEU A 85 57.83 -38.74 28.88
CA LEU A 85 57.37 -37.40 29.27
C LEU A 85 58.05 -36.16 28.64
N ARG A 86 57.30 -35.51 27.74
CA ARG A 86 57.12 -34.05 27.77
C ARG A 86 55.72 -33.71 27.26
N ALA A 87 54.87 -33.27 28.18
CA ALA A 87 53.61 -32.62 27.87
C ALA A 87 53.93 -31.31 27.14
N LEU A 88 53.54 -31.23 25.87
CA LEU A 88 53.44 -30.00 25.12
C LEU A 88 52.00 -29.88 24.65
N ASP A 89 51.44 -28.70 24.93
CA ASP A 89 50.07 -28.30 24.74
C ASP A 89 49.54 -28.68 23.35
N HIS A 90 48.62 -29.65 23.32
CA HIS A 90 47.61 -29.68 22.26
C HIS A 90 46.59 -28.59 22.58
N GLN A 91 46.92 -27.36 22.21
CA GLN A 91 45.89 -26.42 21.81
C GLN A 91 45.12 -27.10 20.67
N SER A 92 43.91 -27.55 20.95
CA SER A 92 42.94 -27.87 19.92
C SER A 92 42.60 -26.56 19.22
N GLU A 93 43.41 -26.19 18.24
CA GLU A 93 42.97 -25.30 17.17
C GLU A 93 41.71 -25.96 16.61
N ARG A 94 40.54 -25.43 16.99
CA ARG A 94 39.34 -25.66 16.22
C ARG A 94 39.65 -25.06 14.86
N GLU A 95 40.00 -25.92 13.91
CA GLU A 95 39.85 -25.65 12.50
C GLU A 95 38.43 -25.09 12.31
N THR A 96 38.35 -23.76 12.21
CA THR A 96 37.16 -23.08 11.74
C THR A 96 36.95 -23.55 10.31
N ALA A 97 36.00 -24.46 10.11
CA ALA A 97 35.53 -24.86 8.80
C ALA A 97 35.20 -23.57 8.00
N PRO A 98 35.83 -23.35 6.83
CA PRO A 98 35.42 -22.27 5.96
C PRO A 98 34.23 -22.74 5.12
N ASN A 99 33.24 -21.85 4.94
CA ASN A 99 32.17 -21.90 3.93
C ASN A 99 30.77 -22.37 4.37
N GLU A 100 30.25 -21.90 5.51
CA GLU A 100 28.79 -21.73 5.60
C GLU A 100 28.42 -20.43 4.88
N LYS A 101 27.61 -20.55 3.81
CA LYS A 101 27.01 -19.36 3.17
C LYS A 101 26.28 -18.55 4.26
N PRO A 102 26.39 -17.21 4.25
CA PRO A 102 25.69 -16.38 5.22
C PRO A 102 24.17 -16.71 5.19
N PRO A 103 23.50 -16.70 6.35
CA PRO A 103 22.07 -16.94 6.43
C PRO A 103 21.34 -16.01 5.44
N THR A 104 20.48 -16.61 4.61
CA THR A 104 19.74 -15.89 3.57
C THR A 104 18.32 -15.62 4.06
N ILE A 105 17.95 -14.34 4.08
CA ILE A 105 16.61 -13.85 4.43
C ILE A 105 15.83 -13.60 3.14
N HIS A 106 14.65 -14.21 3.03
CA HIS A 106 13.82 -14.13 1.84
C HIS A 106 12.76 -13.03 1.98
N ILE A 107 12.79 -12.04 1.10
CA ILE A 107 11.88 -10.89 1.10
C ILE A 107 10.86 -11.05 -0.02
N GLY A 108 9.58 -11.10 0.35
CA GLY A 108 8.46 -11.14 -0.58
C GLY A 108 8.03 -9.75 -1.03
N THR A 109 7.67 -9.65 -2.31
CA THR A 109 7.05 -8.43 -2.84
C THR A 109 6.17 -8.68 -4.07
N ARG A 110 5.36 -7.68 -4.41
CA ARG A 110 4.65 -7.64 -5.68
C ARG A 110 5.62 -7.29 -6.83
N LYS A 111 5.36 -7.83 -8.01
CA LYS A 111 6.15 -7.60 -9.24
C LYS A 111 6.05 -6.18 -9.81
N SER A 112 5.11 -5.36 -9.34
CA SER A 112 4.93 -3.99 -9.85
C SER A 112 6.19 -3.13 -9.63
N ALA A 113 6.45 -2.19 -10.54
CA ALA A 113 7.66 -1.36 -10.49
C ALA A 113 7.81 -0.61 -9.15
N LEU A 114 6.72 -0.03 -8.62
CA LEU A 114 6.76 0.66 -7.34
C LEU A 114 7.05 -0.31 -6.18
N ALA A 115 6.42 -1.49 -6.17
CA ALA A 115 6.66 -2.49 -5.12
C ALA A 115 8.11 -2.98 -5.13
N MET A 116 8.71 -3.18 -6.31
CA MET A 116 10.13 -3.49 -6.44
C MET A 116 11.00 -2.36 -5.89
N VAL A 117 10.76 -1.09 -6.29
CA VAL A 117 11.52 0.07 -5.77
C VAL A 117 11.44 0.15 -4.24
N GLN A 118 10.25 -0.05 -3.68
CA GLN A 118 10.04 -0.06 -2.23
C GLN A 118 10.79 -1.20 -1.53
N THR A 119 10.82 -2.37 -2.15
CA THR A 119 11.48 -3.56 -1.59
C THR A 119 12.99 -3.42 -1.67
N GLU A 120 13.53 -2.86 -2.75
CA GLU A 120 14.96 -2.56 -2.86
C GLU A 120 15.40 -1.49 -1.84
N GLN A 121 14.55 -0.50 -1.55
CA GLN A 121 14.80 0.47 -0.47
C GLN A 121 14.88 -0.23 0.89
N VAL A 122 13.92 -1.11 1.20
CA VAL A 122 13.92 -1.90 2.44
C VAL A 122 15.15 -2.80 2.51
N LYS A 123 15.46 -3.51 1.42
CA LYS A 123 16.64 -4.40 1.34
C LYS A 123 17.93 -3.63 1.60
N ALA A 124 18.12 -2.46 0.98
CA ALA A 124 19.31 -1.64 1.20
C ALA A 124 19.43 -1.19 2.68
N SER A 125 18.31 -0.85 3.32
CA SER A 125 18.28 -0.53 4.75
C SER A 125 18.63 -1.74 5.62
N LEU A 126 18.14 -2.94 5.26
CA LEU A 126 18.45 -4.19 5.95
C LEU A 126 19.93 -4.59 5.80
N GLU A 127 20.48 -4.49 4.59
CA GLU A 127 21.90 -4.76 4.30
C GLU A 127 22.82 -3.81 5.09
N LYS A 128 22.42 -2.55 5.22
CA LYS A 128 23.15 -1.57 6.04
C LYS A 128 23.10 -1.90 7.53
N ALA A 129 21.95 -2.32 8.04
CA ALA A 129 21.77 -2.68 9.45
C ALA A 129 22.43 -4.03 9.80
N HIS A 130 22.47 -4.96 8.85
CA HIS A 130 22.94 -6.34 9.04
C HIS A 130 23.90 -6.79 7.92
N PRO A 131 25.14 -6.27 7.87
CA PRO A 131 26.09 -6.53 6.77
C PRO A 131 26.55 -7.99 6.62
N HIS A 132 26.26 -8.83 7.61
CA HIS A 132 26.63 -10.24 7.66
C HIS A 132 25.52 -11.17 7.14
N LEU A 133 24.32 -10.64 6.86
CA LEU A 133 23.19 -11.38 6.31
C LEU A 133 23.10 -11.19 4.80
N HIS A 134 22.56 -12.20 4.12
CA HIS A 134 22.20 -12.08 2.70
C HIS A 134 20.69 -11.91 2.55
N PHE A 135 20.27 -11.08 1.59
CA PHE A 135 18.85 -10.78 1.36
C PHE A 135 18.46 -11.05 -0.10
N GLU A 136 17.51 -11.96 -0.29
CA GLU A 136 16.99 -12.35 -1.61
C GLU A 136 15.55 -11.89 -1.79
N ILE A 137 15.24 -11.27 -2.94
CA ILE A 137 13.90 -10.79 -3.25
C ILE A 137 13.16 -11.82 -4.10
N THR A 138 12.00 -12.27 -3.61
CA THR A 138 11.04 -13.07 -4.35
C THR A 138 9.85 -12.20 -4.74
N LYS A 139 9.61 -12.09 -6.05
CA LYS A 139 8.53 -11.28 -6.62
C LYS A 139 7.43 -12.14 -7.22
N LEU A 140 6.17 -11.78 -6.97
CA LEU A 140 5.01 -12.44 -7.58
C LEU A 140 3.90 -11.47 -7.99
N GLU A 141 2.95 -11.97 -8.76
CA GLU A 141 1.74 -11.24 -9.17
C GLU A 141 0.57 -11.66 -8.28
N THR A 142 -0.07 -10.68 -7.65
CA THR A 142 -1.26 -10.88 -6.81
C THR A 142 -2.55 -10.81 -7.63
N MET A 143 -3.67 -11.24 -7.07
CA MET A 143 -4.98 -11.13 -7.73
C MET A 143 -5.28 -9.68 -8.21
N GLY A 144 -4.95 -8.68 -7.40
CA GLY A 144 -5.14 -7.28 -7.78
C GLY A 144 -4.27 -6.82 -8.97
N ASP A 145 -3.12 -7.47 -9.18
CA ASP A 145 -2.26 -7.20 -10.35
C ASP A 145 -2.87 -7.78 -11.63
N LYS A 146 -3.47 -8.96 -11.53
CA LYS A 146 -4.08 -9.70 -12.65
C LYS A 146 -5.39 -9.05 -13.13
N ASN A 147 -6.20 -8.48 -12.23
CA ASN A 147 -7.48 -7.85 -12.58
C ASN A 147 -7.43 -6.31 -12.54
N GLN A 148 -7.14 -5.72 -13.69
CA GLN A 148 -7.06 -4.25 -13.85
C GLN A 148 -8.34 -3.60 -14.38
N VAL A 149 -9.39 -4.38 -14.67
CA VAL A 149 -10.62 -3.91 -15.30
C VAL A 149 -11.71 -3.62 -14.26
N THR A 150 -11.79 -4.44 -13.21
CA THR A 150 -12.81 -4.29 -12.16
C THR A 150 -12.49 -3.08 -11.27
N ALA A 151 -13.52 -2.31 -10.84
CA ALA A 151 -13.33 -1.19 -9.93
C ALA A 151 -12.98 -1.68 -8.52
N LEU A 152 -12.19 -0.91 -7.75
CA LEU A 152 -11.71 -1.37 -6.43
C LEU A 152 -12.85 -1.72 -5.45
N HIS A 153 -13.92 -0.93 -5.44
CA HIS A 153 -15.06 -1.15 -4.56
C HIS A 153 -15.89 -2.39 -4.92
N ASP A 154 -15.75 -2.89 -6.15
CA ASP A 154 -16.44 -4.10 -6.61
C ASP A 154 -15.68 -5.38 -6.23
N PHE A 155 -14.44 -5.30 -5.73
CA PHE A 155 -13.70 -6.48 -5.27
C PHE A 155 -14.19 -6.94 -3.89
N GLY A 156 -14.84 -8.10 -3.83
CA GLY A 156 -15.28 -8.74 -2.59
C GLY A 156 -14.16 -9.25 -1.66
N ALA A 157 -12.92 -9.31 -2.14
CA ALA A 157 -11.80 -9.93 -1.42
C ALA A 157 -11.09 -8.95 -0.47
N LYS A 158 -10.97 -9.34 0.81
CA LYS A 158 -10.28 -8.55 1.84
C LYS A 158 -8.75 -8.49 1.67
N SER A 159 -8.16 -9.49 1.01
CA SER A 159 -6.70 -9.65 0.87
C SER A 159 -6.23 -9.58 -0.59
N LEU A 160 -6.77 -8.62 -1.36
CA LEU A 160 -6.51 -8.49 -2.82
C LEU A 160 -5.01 -8.42 -3.19
N TRP A 161 -4.18 -7.90 -2.29
CA TRP A 161 -2.77 -7.59 -2.52
C TRP A 161 -1.80 -8.37 -1.63
N THR A 162 -2.31 -9.17 -0.69
CA THR A 162 -1.48 -9.79 0.37
C THR A 162 -1.57 -11.32 0.36
N HIS A 163 -2.69 -11.91 -0.09
CA HIS A 163 -2.98 -13.33 0.07
C HIS A 163 -1.87 -14.28 -0.42
N GLU A 164 -1.37 -14.08 -1.65
CA GLU A 164 -0.36 -14.97 -2.22
C GLU A 164 1.00 -14.84 -1.51
N LEU A 165 1.31 -13.66 -0.93
CA LEU A 165 2.54 -13.43 -0.17
C LEU A 165 2.43 -14.04 1.23
N GLU A 166 1.28 -13.86 1.89
CA GLU A 166 0.96 -14.43 3.21
C GLU A 166 1.06 -15.97 3.18
N ALA A 167 0.59 -16.62 2.11
CA ALA A 167 0.72 -18.07 1.95
C ALA A 167 2.18 -18.54 1.96
N LEU A 168 3.07 -17.83 1.27
CA LEU A 168 4.50 -18.15 1.22
C LEU A 168 5.22 -17.82 2.54
N LEU A 169 4.79 -16.78 3.24
CA LEU A 169 5.30 -16.41 4.57
C LEU A 169 5.00 -17.51 5.60
N LEU A 170 3.79 -18.06 5.56
CA LEU A 170 3.34 -19.16 6.44
C LEU A 170 4.00 -20.50 6.08
N ASP A 171 4.28 -20.73 4.80
CA ASP A 171 5.02 -21.90 4.30
C ASP A 171 6.55 -21.77 4.47
N ARG A 172 7.03 -20.71 5.15
CA ARG A 172 8.45 -20.43 5.40
C ARG A 172 9.30 -20.33 4.12
N LYS A 173 8.68 -20.00 2.99
CA LYS A 173 9.37 -19.68 1.72
C LYS A 173 9.79 -18.21 1.66
N LEU A 174 9.14 -17.37 2.46
CA LEU A 174 9.51 -15.98 2.70
C LEU A 174 9.71 -15.79 4.19
N ASP A 175 10.54 -14.84 4.59
CA ASP A 175 10.76 -14.44 5.98
C ASP A 175 10.08 -13.11 6.29
N ILE A 176 10.05 -12.21 5.31
CA ILE A 176 9.48 -10.87 5.41
C ILE A 176 8.68 -10.59 4.14
N VAL A 177 7.59 -9.83 4.25
CA VAL A 177 6.90 -9.26 3.09
C VAL A 177 6.84 -7.73 3.21
N VAL A 178 7.18 -7.04 2.12
CA VAL A 178 7.12 -5.57 2.06
C VAL A 178 5.80 -5.10 1.48
N HIS A 179 5.07 -4.28 2.23
CA HIS A 179 3.80 -3.69 1.82
C HIS A 179 3.79 -2.18 1.93
N CYS A 180 2.95 -1.53 1.11
CA CYS A 180 2.41 -0.22 1.49
C CYS A 180 1.40 -0.44 2.63
N LEU A 181 1.54 0.27 3.74
CA LEU A 181 0.68 0.05 4.92
C LEU A 181 -0.82 0.26 4.61
N LYS A 182 -1.13 1.19 3.70
CA LYS A 182 -2.50 1.45 3.22
C LYS A 182 -3.16 0.30 2.43
N ASP A 183 -2.35 -0.61 1.90
CA ASP A 183 -2.82 -1.73 1.07
C ASP A 183 -2.97 -3.01 1.91
N MET A 184 -2.57 -2.98 3.19
CA MET A 184 -2.72 -4.09 4.14
C MET A 184 -4.11 -4.04 4.80
N PRO A 185 -4.81 -5.18 4.92
CA PRO A 185 -6.07 -5.22 5.66
C PRO A 185 -5.83 -4.84 7.12
N THR A 186 -6.85 -4.27 7.80
CA THR A 186 -6.72 -3.89 9.22
C THR A 186 -6.67 -5.09 10.15
N GLN A 187 -7.22 -6.23 9.72
CA GLN A 187 -7.06 -7.55 10.32
C GLN A 187 -6.21 -8.41 9.40
N LEU A 188 -5.05 -8.84 9.89
CA LEU A 188 -4.18 -9.76 9.18
C LEU A 188 -4.63 -11.21 9.38
N PRO A 189 -4.23 -12.14 8.50
CA PRO A 189 -4.47 -13.56 8.72
C PRO A 189 -3.89 -14.02 10.06
N ASN A 190 -4.51 -15.05 10.63
CA ASN A 190 -3.97 -15.72 11.81
C ASN A 190 -2.51 -16.14 11.55
N ARG A 191 -1.63 -15.86 12.51
CA ARG A 191 -0.18 -16.15 12.47
C ARG A 191 0.66 -15.22 11.59
N CYS A 192 0.10 -14.12 11.08
CA CYS A 192 0.85 -13.01 10.50
C CYS A 192 0.72 -11.77 11.39
N THR A 193 1.77 -10.94 11.41
CA THR A 193 1.76 -9.66 12.15
C THR A 193 2.57 -8.59 11.43
N ILE A 194 2.27 -7.32 11.71
CA ILE A 194 3.12 -6.20 11.28
C ILE A 194 4.31 -6.15 12.23
N GLY A 195 5.47 -6.59 11.75
CA GLY A 195 6.69 -6.61 12.56
C GLY A 195 7.37 -5.25 12.65
N ALA A 196 7.32 -4.44 11.59
CA ALA A 196 7.86 -3.08 11.61
C ALA A 196 7.07 -2.15 10.67
N ILE A 197 6.96 -0.88 11.07
CA ILE A 197 6.51 0.21 10.20
C ILE A 197 7.68 1.18 10.06
N LEU A 198 8.09 1.42 8.81
CA LEU A 198 9.23 2.26 8.48
C LEU A 198 8.86 3.75 8.50
N GLU A 199 9.88 4.60 8.44
CA GLU A 199 9.69 6.06 8.34
C GLU A 199 8.75 6.43 7.18
N ARG A 200 7.83 7.35 7.46
CA ARG A 200 6.76 7.74 6.53
C ARG A 200 7.31 8.67 5.46
N GLU A 201 7.12 8.28 4.20
CA GLU A 201 7.20 9.22 3.07
C GLU A 201 5.98 10.14 3.07
N ASP A 202 5.99 11.21 2.27
CA ASP A 202 4.87 12.17 2.17
C ASP A 202 3.49 11.49 2.03
N PRO A 203 2.61 11.58 3.05
CA PRO A 203 1.34 10.86 3.08
C PRO A 203 0.26 11.55 2.22
N ARG A 204 0.51 12.76 1.73
CA ARG A 204 -0.51 13.56 1.04
C ARG A 204 -0.89 12.93 -0.30
N ASP A 205 -2.11 13.21 -0.72
CA ASP A 205 -2.49 13.03 -2.12
C ASP A 205 -2.03 14.24 -2.94
N ALA A 206 -1.75 13.98 -4.21
CA ALA A 206 -1.29 14.94 -5.19
C ALA A 206 -2.25 14.99 -6.38
N LEU A 207 -2.42 16.20 -6.90
CA LEU A 207 -3.03 16.50 -8.19
C LEU A 207 -1.97 16.45 -9.28
N ILE A 208 -2.27 15.74 -10.37
CA ILE A 208 -1.40 15.63 -11.54
C ILE A 208 -2.24 16.10 -12.73
N MET A 209 -1.90 17.28 -13.26
CA MET A 209 -2.52 17.79 -14.47
C MET A 209 -1.94 17.12 -15.72
N LYS A 210 -2.75 17.04 -16.78
CA LYS A 210 -2.28 16.60 -18.10
C LYS A 210 -1.08 17.43 -18.54
N ALA A 211 -0.08 16.79 -19.18
CA ALA A 211 1.07 17.50 -19.72
C ALA A 211 0.64 18.66 -20.63
N GLY A 212 1.21 19.85 -20.41
CA GLY A 212 0.85 21.06 -21.15
C GLY A 212 -0.44 21.77 -20.69
N SER A 213 -1.13 21.26 -19.66
CA SER A 213 -2.30 21.94 -19.09
C SER A 213 -1.95 23.32 -18.53
N SER A 214 -2.77 24.32 -18.85
CA SER A 214 -2.70 25.66 -18.26
C SER A 214 -3.19 25.69 -16.80
N TYR A 215 -4.04 24.75 -16.41
CA TYR A 215 -4.61 24.68 -15.07
C TYR A 215 -3.61 24.14 -14.05
N LYS A 216 -3.67 24.63 -12.81
CA LYS A 216 -2.75 24.28 -11.71
C LYS A 216 -3.46 23.80 -10.44
N SER A 217 -4.77 23.96 -10.35
CA SER A 217 -5.56 23.50 -9.21
C SER A 217 -6.89 22.88 -9.65
N LEU A 218 -7.54 22.16 -8.73
CA LEU A 218 -8.88 21.60 -8.98
C LEU A 218 -9.92 22.72 -9.21
N ALA A 219 -9.78 23.85 -8.51
CA ALA A 219 -10.70 24.99 -8.61
C ALA A 219 -10.69 25.70 -9.97
N GLU A 220 -9.63 25.51 -10.76
CA GLU A 220 -9.51 26.09 -12.10
C GLU A 220 -10.11 25.21 -13.19
N LEU A 221 -10.43 23.94 -12.89
CA LEU A 221 -10.97 23.02 -13.88
C LEU A 221 -12.40 23.41 -14.29
N PRO A 222 -12.72 23.44 -15.60
CA PRO A 222 -14.07 23.68 -16.06
C PRO A 222 -15.08 22.65 -15.53
N ALA A 223 -16.33 23.08 -15.37
CA ALA A 223 -17.43 22.18 -15.05
C ALA A 223 -17.49 21.00 -16.05
N GLY A 224 -17.66 19.79 -15.54
CA GLY A 224 -17.67 18.56 -16.33
C GLY A 224 -16.29 17.98 -16.65
N SER A 225 -15.18 18.62 -16.24
CA SER A 225 -13.83 18.04 -16.33
C SER A 225 -13.75 16.68 -15.61
N VAL A 226 -13.00 15.75 -16.20
CA VAL A 226 -12.92 14.36 -15.73
C VAL A 226 -11.65 14.16 -14.89
N VAL A 227 -11.86 13.85 -13.61
CA VAL A 227 -10.83 13.52 -12.63
C VAL A 227 -10.64 11.99 -12.60
N GLY A 228 -9.43 11.52 -12.89
CA GLY A 228 -9.10 10.10 -12.87
C GLY A 228 -8.69 9.61 -11.47
N THR A 229 -9.54 8.79 -10.85
CA THR A 229 -9.25 8.08 -9.60
C THR A 229 -10.17 6.86 -9.46
N SER A 230 -9.64 5.75 -8.93
CA SER A 230 -10.45 4.58 -8.53
C SER A 230 -10.67 4.49 -7.02
N SER A 231 -10.25 5.50 -6.26
CA SER A 231 -10.44 5.55 -4.82
C SER A 231 -11.73 6.30 -4.51
N VAL A 232 -12.68 5.61 -3.89
CA VAL A 232 -13.95 6.22 -3.41
C VAL A 232 -13.71 7.31 -2.37
N ARG A 233 -12.68 7.15 -1.51
CA ARG A 233 -12.23 8.18 -0.58
C ARG A 233 -11.87 9.49 -1.30
N ARG A 234 -11.10 9.39 -2.38
CA ARG A 234 -10.67 10.57 -3.15
C ARG A 234 -11.84 11.21 -3.89
N SER A 235 -12.62 10.42 -4.62
CA SER A 235 -13.74 10.96 -5.38
C SER A 235 -14.79 11.61 -4.47
N ALA A 236 -15.15 10.97 -3.35
CA ALA A 236 -16.14 11.51 -2.42
C ALA A 236 -15.69 12.85 -1.79
N GLN A 237 -14.46 12.94 -1.30
CA GLN A 237 -13.94 14.18 -0.70
C GLN A 237 -13.80 15.31 -1.71
N ILE A 238 -13.40 15.00 -2.95
CA ILE A 238 -13.31 16.02 -4.00
C ILE A 238 -14.71 16.43 -4.48
N ALA A 239 -15.63 15.49 -4.68
CA ALA A 239 -17.02 15.77 -5.09
C ALA A 239 -17.75 16.68 -4.09
N ARG A 240 -17.48 16.51 -2.79
CA ARG A 240 -17.99 17.41 -1.74
C ARG A 240 -17.61 18.87 -1.95
N LYS A 241 -16.39 19.13 -2.44
CA LYS A 241 -15.85 20.49 -2.61
C LYS A 241 -16.04 21.03 -4.04
N TYR A 242 -16.05 20.15 -5.02
CA TYR A 242 -16.11 20.44 -6.46
C TYR A 242 -17.18 19.56 -7.14
N PRO A 243 -18.47 19.77 -6.85
CA PRO A 243 -19.58 18.91 -7.30
C PRO A 243 -19.78 18.91 -8.83
N GLU A 244 -19.26 19.90 -9.53
CA GLU A 244 -19.30 20.02 -10.99
C GLU A 244 -18.30 19.12 -11.72
N LEU A 245 -17.32 18.54 -11.01
CA LEU A 245 -16.33 17.64 -11.59
C LEU A 245 -16.89 16.23 -11.76
N LYS A 246 -16.43 15.53 -12.81
CA LYS A 246 -16.77 14.13 -13.07
C LYS A 246 -15.63 13.23 -12.63
N PHE A 247 -15.96 12.02 -12.16
CA PHE A 247 -14.96 11.06 -11.69
C PHE A 247 -15.01 9.79 -12.54
N GLU A 248 -13.85 9.34 -12.98
CA GLU A 248 -13.72 8.10 -13.73
C GLU A 248 -12.57 7.22 -13.24
N ASN A 249 -12.75 5.90 -13.37
CA ASN A 249 -11.82 4.90 -12.87
C ASN A 249 -10.47 4.93 -13.61
N ALA A 250 -9.43 5.40 -12.91
CA ALA A 250 -8.04 5.31 -13.36
C ALA A 250 -7.32 4.08 -12.76
N ARG A 251 -7.39 2.94 -13.46
CA ARG A 251 -6.72 1.68 -13.08
C ARG A 251 -5.35 1.49 -13.74
N GLY A 252 -4.54 0.60 -13.17
CA GLY A 252 -3.16 0.28 -13.58
C GLY A 252 -2.11 0.84 -12.62
N ASN A 253 -0.84 0.55 -12.91
CA ASN A 253 0.30 1.11 -12.18
C ASN A 253 0.47 2.61 -12.47
N ILE A 254 1.28 3.32 -11.67
CA ILE A 254 1.44 4.78 -11.78
C ILE A 254 1.80 5.20 -13.21
N GLY A 255 2.82 4.58 -13.83
CA GLY A 255 3.22 4.91 -15.21
C GLY A 255 2.11 4.70 -16.22
N THR A 256 1.34 3.61 -16.11
CA THR A 256 0.17 3.37 -16.98
C THR A 256 -0.89 4.45 -16.83
N ARG A 257 -1.12 4.95 -15.61
CA ARG A 257 -2.08 6.05 -15.37
C ARG A 257 -1.57 7.36 -15.95
N LEU A 258 -0.30 7.70 -15.74
CA LEU A 258 0.30 8.90 -16.34
C LEU A 258 0.21 8.87 -17.87
N ASN A 259 0.48 7.72 -18.50
CA ASN A 259 0.31 7.57 -19.95
C ASN A 259 -1.16 7.77 -20.40
N LYS A 260 -2.14 7.28 -19.63
CA LYS A 260 -3.57 7.51 -19.92
C LYS A 260 -3.98 8.98 -19.78
N LEU A 261 -3.35 9.71 -18.86
CA LEU A 261 -3.58 11.14 -18.67
C LEU A 261 -3.01 11.93 -19.84
N ASP A 262 -1.79 11.61 -20.25
CA ASP A 262 -1.04 12.37 -21.26
C ASP A 262 -1.38 11.97 -22.71
N ALA A 263 -2.14 10.89 -22.93
CA ALA A 263 -2.63 10.49 -24.25
C ALA A 263 -3.44 11.63 -24.91
N ASP A 264 -3.24 11.85 -26.22
CA ASP A 264 -3.91 12.92 -26.96
C ASP A 264 -5.44 12.78 -26.93
N ASP A 265 -5.93 11.56 -27.11
CA ASP A 265 -7.34 11.14 -26.98
C ASP A 265 -7.73 10.74 -25.54
N GLY A 266 -6.85 11.02 -24.56
CA GLY A 266 -7.07 10.74 -23.15
C GLY A 266 -8.23 11.54 -22.58
N LYS A 267 -9.15 10.85 -21.90
CA LYS A 267 -10.36 11.43 -21.30
C LYS A 267 -10.12 12.22 -20.01
N TYR A 268 -8.99 12.04 -19.35
CA TYR A 268 -8.72 12.65 -18.04
C TYR A 268 -8.19 14.07 -18.19
N SER A 269 -8.79 15.02 -17.46
CA SER A 269 -8.23 16.37 -17.28
C SER A 269 -7.08 16.35 -16.27
N CYS A 270 -7.20 15.51 -15.23
CA CYS A 270 -6.18 15.31 -14.21
C CYS A 270 -6.30 13.92 -13.56
N LEU A 271 -5.28 13.55 -12.79
CA LEU A 271 -5.29 12.39 -11.90
C LEU A 271 -5.09 12.81 -10.45
N ILE A 272 -5.58 11.97 -9.55
CA ILE A 272 -5.27 12.05 -8.11
C ILE A 272 -4.48 10.82 -7.70
N LEU A 273 -3.23 11.01 -7.28
CA LEU A 273 -2.30 9.94 -6.87
C LEU A 273 -1.72 10.22 -5.49
N ALA A 274 -1.05 9.23 -4.89
CA ALA A 274 -0.35 9.45 -3.62
C ALA A 274 1.02 10.07 -3.90
N ALA A 275 1.41 11.12 -3.18
CA ALA A 275 2.71 11.78 -3.35
C ALA A 275 3.87 10.81 -3.18
N ALA A 276 3.87 10.02 -2.09
CA ALA A 276 4.89 9.01 -1.84
C ALA A 276 5.13 8.02 -3.01
N GLY A 277 4.10 7.69 -3.78
CA GLY A 277 4.25 6.81 -4.94
C GLY A 277 5.01 7.49 -6.09
N LEU A 278 4.78 8.78 -6.31
CA LEU A 278 5.48 9.57 -7.32
C LEU A 278 6.93 9.85 -6.89
N LEU A 279 7.14 10.24 -5.63
CA LEU A 279 8.46 10.54 -5.08
C LEU A 279 9.40 9.33 -5.15
N ARG A 280 8.94 8.15 -4.72
CA ARG A 280 9.72 6.91 -4.82
C ARG A 280 10.07 6.51 -6.25
N MET A 281 9.20 6.83 -7.21
CA MET A 281 9.44 6.56 -8.64
C MET A 281 10.32 7.61 -9.31
N GLY A 282 10.74 8.67 -8.59
CA GLY A 282 11.48 9.78 -9.17
C GLY A 282 10.64 10.66 -10.09
N TRP A 283 9.32 10.71 -9.90
CA TRP A 283 8.36 11.51 -10.68
C TRP A 283 7.78 12.67 -9.88
N GLY A 284 8.58 13.24 -8.98
CA GLY A 284 8.18 14.37 -8.13
C GLY A 284 7.75 15.58 -8.96
N GLU A 285 8.40 15.84 -10.10
CA GLU A 285 8.06 16.96 -10.99
C GLU A 285 6.67 16.85 -11.63
N ARG A 286 6.02 15.68 -11.59
CA ARG A 286 4.65 15.50 -12.07
C ARG A 286 3.61 16.05 -11.10
N ILE A 287 3.96 16.29 -9.84
CA ILE A 287 3.04 16.83 -8.83
C ILE A 287 2.73 18.28 -9.18
N THR A 288 1.47 18.57 -9.48
CA THR A 288 0.99 19.93 -9.73
C THR A 288 0.62 20.64 -8.43
N GLN A 289 -0.04 19.93 -7.52
CA GLN A 289 -0.50 20.47 -6.25
C GLN A 289 -0.64 19.34 -5.21
N TYR A 290 -0.32 19.62 -3.95
CA TYR A 290 -0.66 18.75 -2.82
C TYR A 290 -2.08 19.05 -2.32
N LEU A 291 -2.82 18.04 -1.87
CA LEU A 291 -4.26 18.19 -1.58
C LEU A 291 -4.58 18.12 -0.08
N ASP A 292 -3.60 18.31 0.81
CA ASP A 292 -3.76 18.26 2.27
C ASP A 292 -4.59 19.41 2.83
N SER A 293 -4.88 19.36 4.15
CA SER A 293 -5.73 20.36 4.80
C SER A 293 -5.16 21.78 4.83
N LYS A 294 -3.84 21.94 4.65
CA LYS A 294 -3.15 23.24 4.70
C LYS A 294 -2.96 23.86 3.32
N THR A 295 -3.13 23.09 2.25
CA THR A 295 -3.00 23.61 0.89
C THR A 295 -4.31 24.27 0.44
N GLU A 296 -4.24 25.52 -0.02
CA GLU A 296 -5.38 26.22 -0.61
C GLU A 296 -5.95 25.44 -1.79
N GLY A 297 -7.28 25.32 -1.88
CA GLY A 297 -7.92 24.44 -2.87
C GLY A 297 -7.78 22.94 -2.60
N GLY A 298 -6.97 22.53 -1.61
CA GLY A 298 -6.88 21.17 -1.07
C GLY A 298 -8.01 20.86 -0.08
N GLY A 299 -7.69 20.26 1.06
CA GLY A 299 -8.66 19.86 2.09
C GLY A 299 -9.03 18.38 2.10
N MET A 300 -8.25 17.53 1.43
CA MET A 300 -8.49 16.09 1.37
C MET A 300 -7.60 15.35 2.37
N LEU A 301 -8.24 14.56 3.24
CA LEU A 301 -7.55 13.68 4.18
C LEU A 301 -7.11 12.40 3.45
N HIS A 302 -5.87 11.99 3.68
CA HIS A 302 -5.22 10.86 2.99
C HIS A 302 -5.78 9.50 3.46
N ALA A 303 -5.37 8.42 2.78
CA ALA A 303 -5.74 7.08 3.23
C ALA A 303 -4.98 6.71 4.51
N VAL A 304 -5.59 5.84 5.33
CA VAL A 304 -4.92 5.18 6.47
C VAL A 304 -3.64 4.49 5.99
N GLY A 305 -2.53 4.73 6.70
CA GLY A 305 -1.22 4.19 6.38
C GLY A 305 -0.59 4.72 5.09
N GLN A 306 -1.16 5.75 4.43
CA GLN A 306 -0.58 6.27 3.20
C GLN A 306 0.83 6.83 3.45
N GLY A 307 1.78 6.54 2.57
CA GLY A 307 3.18 6.98 2.69
C GLY A 307 4.09 6.00 3.43
N ALA A 308 3.56 5.24 4.40
CA ALA A 308 4.34 4.26 5.17
C ALA A 308 4.53 2.94 4.43
N LEU A 309 5.71 2.32 4.62
CA LEU A 309 5.95 0.91 4.32
C LEU A 309 5.85 0.09 5.61
N ALA A 310 5.40 -1.15 5.47
CA ALA A 310 5.29 -2.09 6.57
C ALA A 310 5.91 -3.43 6.18
N LEU A 311 6.53 -4.06 7.17
CA LEU A 311 7.11 -5.38 7.07
C LEU A 311 6.18 -6.37 7.78
N GLU A 312 5.56 -7.24 6.99
CA GLU A 312 4.76 -8.36 7.51
C GLU A 312 5.67 -9.55 7.76
N VAL A 313 5.48 -10.20 8.92
CA VAL A 313 6.25 -11.35 9.37
C VAL A 313 5.34 -12.38 10.02
N ARG A 314 5.87 -13.58 10.24
CA ARG A 314 5.18 -14.60 11.03
C ARG A 314 5.07 -14.15 12.48
N ASP A 315 3.89 -14.36 13.06
CA ASP A 315 3.69 -14.16 14.50
C ASP A 315 4.57 -15.12 15.31
N GLY A 316 5.21 -14.61 16.36
CA GLY A 316 6.14 -15.35 17.22
C GLY A 316 7.54 -15.59 16.63
N ASP A 317 7.86 -15.09 15.43
CA ASP A 317 9.21 -15.18 14.86
C ASP A 317 10.14 -14.12 15.46
N GLU A 318 10.64 -14.39 16.67
CA GLU A 318 11.46 -13.44 17.43
C GLU A 318 12.77 -13.06 16.74
N GLU A 319 13.37 -13.97 15.97
CA GLU A 319 14.64 -13.72 15.29
C GLU A 319 14.45 -12.69 14.18
N ILE A 320 13.47 -12.92 13.30
CA ILE A 320 13.11 -11.96 12.26
C ILE A 320 12.63 -10.65 12.89
N GLY A 321 11.80 -10.71 13.93
CA GLY A 321 11.30 -9.53 14.65
C GLY A 321 12.42 -8.64 15.19
N LYS A 322 13.42 -9.22 15.87
CA LYS A 322 14.61 -8.50 16.37
C LYS A 322 15.45 -7.92 15.24
N MET A 323 15.54 -8.62 14.11
CA MET A 323 16.32 -8.16 12.96
C MET A 323 15.65 -6.93 12.30
N ILE A 324 14.34 -6.97 12.06
CA ILE A 324 13.65 -5.87 11.38
C ILE A 324 13.36 -4.65 12.27
N SER A 325 13.44 -4.79 13.61
CA SER A 325 13.22 -3.66 14.52
C SER A 325 14.20 -2.51 14.29
N ALA A 326 15.37 -2.79 13.69
CA ALA A 326 16.34 -1.77 13.29
C ALA A 326 15.80 -0.77 12.24
N LEU A 327 14.74 -1.14 11.49
CA LEU A 327 14.10 -0.30 10.48
C LEU A 327 12.82 0.38 11.00
N GLN A 328 12.38 0.04 12.21
CA GLN A 328 11.17 0.60 12.78
C GLN A 328 11.34 2.09 13.06
N HIS A 329 10.37 2.89 12.62
CA HIS A 329 10.29 4.30 12.98
C HIS A 329 9.08 4.50 13.90
N GLU A 330 9.34 4.63 15.20
CA GLU A 330 8.33 4.67 16.26
C GLU A 330 7.24 5.74 16.03
N PRO A 331 7.54 7.02 15.68
CA PRO A 331 6.49 8.00 15.41
C PRO A 331 5.56 7.61 14.25
N THR A 332 6.09 6.94 13.22
CA THR A 332 5.27 6.45 12.10
C THR A 332 4.48 5.21 12.50
N GLN A 333 5.06 4.32 13.30
CA GLN A 333 4.37 3.13 13.79
C GLN A 333 3.16 3.51 14.64
N LEU A 334 3.35 4.39 15.64
CA LEU A 334 2.25 4.81 16.52
C LEU A 334 1.14 5.53 15.75
N ALA A 335 1.49 6.46 14.85
CA ALA A 335 0.49 7.12 14.00
C ALA A 335 -0.24 6.14 13.08
N GLY A 336 0.49 5.21 12.45
CA GLY A 336 -0.09 4.18 11.58
C GLY A 336 -1.02 3.21 12.33
N LEU A 337 -0.68 2.84 13.56
CA LEU A 337 -1.53 2.00 14.41
C LEU A 337 -2.81 2.73 14.82
N ALA A 338 -2.74 4.02 15.19
CA ALA A 338 -3.92 4.83 15.49
C ALA A 338 -4.87 4.96 14.28
N GLU A 339 -4.32 5.27 13.11
CA GLU A 339 -5.09 5.32 11.86
C GLU A 339 -5.76 3.98 11.54
N ARG A 340 -5.04 2.86 11.72
CA ARG A 340 -5.57 1.52 11.49
C ARG A 340 -6.63 1.10 12.49
N SER A 341 -6.48 1.47 13.76
CA SER A 341 -7.50 1.20 14.78
C SER A 341 -8.80 1.93 14.47
N LEU A 342 -8.72 3.19 14.03
CA LEU A 342 -9.89 3.94 13.56
C LEU A 342 -10.59 3.22 12.41
N MET A 343 -9.84 2.83 11.37
CA MET A 343 -10.42 2.15 10.22
C MET A 343 -11.02 0.79 10.59
N ARG A 344 -10.32 -0.01 11.40
CA ARG A 344 -10.81 -1.29 11.89
C ARG A 344 -12.11 -1.16 12.69
N THR A 345 -12.25 -0.08 13.46
CA THR A 345 -13.45 0.17 14.28
C THR A 345 -14.63 0.63 13.42
N LEU A 346 -14.39 1.40 12.37
CA LEU A 346 -15.43 1.86 11.44
C LEU A 346 -15.80 0.84 10.36
N GLU A 347 -14.98 -0.20 10.17
CA GLU A 347 -15.04 -1.07 9.00
C GLU A 347 -16.37 -1.81 8.81
N GLY A 348 -17.11 -1.41 7.77
CA GLY A 348 -18.20 -2.13 7.13
C GLY A 348 -17.81 -2.92 5.87
N GLY A 349 -16.55 -2.88 5.43
CA GLY A 349 -16.04 -3.54 4.20
C GLY A 349 -14.83 -2.82 3.57
N CYS A 350 -14.15 -3.41 2.58
CA CYS A 350 -12.83 -2.97 2.08
C CYS A 350 -12.79 -1.73 1.17
N SER A 351 -13.83 -0.90 1.12
CA SER A 351 -13.86 0.28 0.24
C SER A 351 -14.76 1.38 0.79
N VAL A 352 -14.42 1.83 1.99
CA VAL A 352 -15.10 2.93 2.64
C VAL A 352 -14.38 4.26 2.36
N PRO A 353 -15.09 5.35 2.04
CA PRO A 353 -14.56 6.71 1.91
C PRO A 353 -14.16 7.33 3.27
N ILE A 354 -13.22 6.68 3.96
CA ILE A 354 -12.60 7.17 5.20
C ILE A 354 -11.30 7.88 4.83
N GLY A 355 -11.10 9.11 5.30
CA GLY A 355 -9.83 9.84 5.21
C GLY A 355 -9.29 10.17 6.60
N VAL A 356 -7.97 10.23 6.71
CA VAL A 356 -7.24 10.62 7.94
C VAL A 356 -6.12 11.61 7.64
N GLU A 357 -5.75 12.41 8.64
CA GLU A 357 -4.52 13.21 8.61
C GLU A 357 -3.95 13.25 10.03
N THR A 358 -2.69 12.85 10.18
CA THR A 358 -2.00 12.80 11.48
C THR A 358 -0.83 13.77 11.50
N THR A 359 -0.66 14.52 12.60
CA THR A 359 0.49 15.41 12.81
C THR A 359 0.96 15.31 14.26
N TRP A 360 2.26 15.07 14.46
CA TRP A 360 2.89 15.20 15.78
C TRP A 360 3.09 16.69 16.08
N ILE A 361 2.39 17.21 17.10
CA ILE A 361 2.44 18.63 17.48
C ILE A 361 3.63 18.90 18.42
N GLU A 362 3.88 17.95 19.31
CA GLU A 362 5.05 17.90 20.18
C GLU A 362 5.38 16.43 20.48
N LYS A 363 6.48 16.18 21.21
CA LYS A 363 6.91 14.82 21.52
C LYS A 363 5.78 14.08 22.26
N GLY A 364 5.34 12.96 21.70
CA GLY A 364 4.29 12.13 22.28
C GLY A 364 2.87 12.65 22.07
N LYS A 365 2.62 13.84 21.48
CA LYS A 365 1.25 14.30 21.20
C LYS A 365 0.89 14.24 19.74
N LEU A 366 -0.09 13.39 19.42
CA LEU A 366 -0.57 13.15 18.07
C LEU A 366 -1.93 13.82 17.85
N LEU A 367 -1.97 14.79 16.93
CA LEU A 367 -3.22 15.30 16.39
C LEU A 367 -3.68 14.36 15.28
N MET A 368 -4.91 13.87 15.35
CA MET A 368 -5.52 13.07 14.31
C MET A 368 -6.87 13.66 13.89
N LYS A 369 -6.98 13.97 12.61
CA LYS A 369 -8.23 14.31 11.93
C LYS A 369 -8.74 13.09 11.17
N ALA A 370 -10.05 12.91 11.14
CA ALA A 370 -10.68 11.85 10.36
C ALA A 370 -12.02 12.32 9.78
N ILE A 371 -12.36 11.78 8.61
CA ILE A 371 -13.60 12.07 7.88
C ILE A 371 -14.22 10.79 7.33
N VAL A 372 -15.54 10.70 7.36
CA VAL A 372 -16.35 9.73 6.62
C VAL A 372 -17.29 10.51 5.70
N VAL A 373 -17.33 10.16 4.42
CA VAL A 373 -18.12 10.87 3.40
C VAL A 373 -19.06 9.89 2.67
N SER A 374 -20.24 10.30 2.23
CA SER A 374 -21.03 9.49 1.30
C SER A 374 -20.34 9.37 -0.07
N LEU A 375 -20.67 8.33 -0.86
CA LEU A 375 -20.01 8.10 -2.16
C LEU A 375 -20.19 9.26 -3.14
N ASP A 376 -21.30 9.99 -3.04
CA ASP A 376 -21.61 11.17 -3.86
C ASP A 376 -21.07 12.49 -3.29
N GLY A 377 -20.47 12.47 -2.09
CA GLY A 377 -19.91 13.65 -1.45
C GLY A 377 -20.91 14.54 -0.70
N THR A 378 -22.20 14.18 -0.65
CA THR A 378 -23.27 15.06 -0.11
C THR A 378 -23.42 15.02 1.42
N GLU A 379 -23.14 13.89 2.07
CA GLU A 379 -23.13 13.74 3.52
C GLU A 379 -21.68 13.51 3.99
N SER A 380 -21.29 14.11 5.12
CA SER A 380 -19.98 13.89 5.73
C SER A 380 -20.00 14.09 7.23
N VAL A 381 -19.17 13.34 7.94
CA VAL A 381 -18.89 13.56 9.37
C VAL A 381 -17.39 13.65 9.59
N GLU A 382 -16.98 14.60 10.43
CA GLU A 382 -15.57 14.89 10.73
C GLU A 382 -15.32 14.84 12.24
N SER A 383 -14.11 14.43 12.61
CA SER A 383 -13.63 14.49 13.97
C SER A 383 -12.14 14.81 14.01
N GLU A 384 -11.74 15.56 15.02
CA GLU A 384 -10.36 15.95 15.30
C GLU A 384 -10.12 15.83 16.80
N LYS A 385 -9.02 15.18 17.18
CA LYS A 385 -8.60 15.05 18.57
C LYS A 385 -7.07 15.08 18.67
N LEU A 386 -6.58 15.58 19.80
CA LEU A 386 -5.17 15.60 20.17
C LEU A 386 -5.01 14.77 21.43
N GLU A 387 -4.19 13.73 21.38
CA GLU A 387 -3.96 12.83 22.52
C GLU A 387 -2.46 12.58 22.72
N GLU A 388 -2.10 12.17 23.93
CA GLU A 388 -0.76 11.68 24.25
C GLU A 388 -0.65 10.18 23.90
N ILE A 389 0.26 9.85 22.98
CA ILE A 389 0.47 8.53 22.40
C ILE A 389 1.93 8.14 22.61
N LEU A 390 2.17 7.26 23.58
CA LEU A 390 3.52 6.80 23.95
C LEU A 390 3.72 5.31 23.65
N THR A 391 2.63 4.56 23.53
CA THR A 391 2.66 3.11 23.34
C THR A 391 1.74 2.66 22.20
N PRO A 392 1.97 1.47 21.64
CA PRO A 392 1.04 0.86 20.68
C PRO A 392 -0.40 0.74 21.21
N LYS A 393 -0.57 0.57 22.52
CA LYS A 393 -1.90 0.51 23.16
C LYS A 393 -2.58 1.87 23.13
N ASP A 394 -1.86 2.95 23.45
CA ASP A 394 -2.42 4.31 23.39
C ASP A 394 -2.87 4.65 21.97
N ALA A 395 -2.07 4.27 20.97
CA ALA A 395 -2.42 4.44 19.56
C ALA A 395 -3.71 3.69 19.21
N ASP A 396 -3.84 2.43 19.66
CA ASP A 396 -5.04 1.63 19.41
C ASP A 396 -6.29 2.23 20.06
N ASP A 397 -6.20 2.60 21.33
CA ASP A 397 -7.28 3.23 22.10
C ASP A 397 -7.69 4.58 21.49
N PHE A 398 -6.72 5.35 20.98
CA PHE A 398 -6.97 6.64 20.34
C PHE A 398 -7.76 6.49 19.04
N GLY A 399 -7.35 5.56 18.17
CA GLY A 399 -8.07 5.28 16.93
C GLY A 399 -9.50 4.79 17.19
N TRP A 400 -9.69 3.93 18.20
CA TRP A 400 -11.01 3.47 18.62
C TRP A 400 -11.88 4.62 19.13
N THR A 401 -11.33 5.47 19.99
CA THR A 401 -12.05 6.63 20.56
C THR A 401 -12.50 7.60 19.49
N LEU A 402 -11.63 7.92 18.52
CA LEU A 402 -11.96 8.81 17.42
C LEU A 402 -13.02 8.20 16.49
N ALA A 403 -12.99 6.88 16.27
CA ALA A 403 -14.03 6.17 15.53
C ALA A 403 -15.39 6.22 16.24
N GLN A 404 -15.45 6.03 17.57
CA GLN A 404 -16.70 6.15 18.34
C GLN A 404 -17.29 7.56 18.24
N ASP A 405 -16.43 8.59 18.27
CA ASP A 405 -16.87 9.98 18.08
C ASP A 405 -17.52 10.17 16.70
N LEU A 406 -16.90 9.67 15.64
CA LEU A 406 -17.47 9.70 14.27
C LEU A 406 -18.81 8.95 14.20
N VAL A 407 -18.92 7.78 14.84
CA VAL A 407 -20.17 7.02 14.90
C VAL A 407 -21.27 7.82 15.60
N SER A 408 -20.98 8.44 16.73
CA SER A 408 -21.95 9.27 17.45
C SER A 408 -22.42 10.50 16.66
N LYS A 409 -21.57 11.00 15.75
CA LYS A 409 -21.89 12.07 14.79
C LYS A 409 -22.65 11.61 13.55
N GLY A 410 -22.88 10.30 13.39
CA GLY A 410 -23.68 9.75 12.29
C GLY A 410 -22.90 8.99 11.21
N ALA A 411 -21.61 8.67 11.42
CA ALA A 411 -20.85 7.87 10.45
C ALA A 411 -21.54 6.54 10.11
N ALA A 412 -22.14 5.87 11.10
CA ALA A 412 -22.79 4.57 10.90
C ALA A 412 -23.84 4.58 9.78
N LYS A 413 -24.65 5.65 9.68
CA LYS A 413 -25.67 5.80 8.64
C LYS A 413 -25.05 5.89 7.25
N ILE A 414 -23.97 6.65 7.10
CA ILE A 414 -23.24 6.81 5.83
C ILE A 414 -22.64 5.45 5.41
N LEU A 415 -22.02 4.74 6.37
CA LEU A 415 -21.37 3.45 6.14
C LEU A 415 -22.36 2.35 5.76
N GLU A 416 -23.51 2.29 6.43
CA GLU A 416 -24.57 1.32 6.14
C GLU A 416 -25.15 1.51 4.74
N ALA A 417 -25.39 2.76 4.32
CA ALA A 417 -25.87 3.06 2.97
C ALA A 417 -24.90 2.59 1.88
N ILE A 418 -23.59 2.63 2.14
CA ILE A 418 -22.56 2.15 1.22
C ILE A 418 -22.60 0.63 1.11
N ASN A 419 -22.76 -0.07 2.24
CA ASN A 419 -22.84 -1.52 2.28
C ASN A 419 -24.09 -2.05 1.56
N LEU A 420 -25.23 -1.37 1.71
CA LEU A 420 -26.50 -1.74 1.06
C LEU A 420 -26.46 -1.54 -0.46
N ASN A 421 -25.71 -0.54 -0.95
CA ASN A 421 -25.59 -0.23 -2.37
C ASN A 421 -24.54 -1.09 -3.10
N ARG A 422 -23.85 -2.00 -2.40
CA ARG A 422 -22.90 -2.92 -3.04
C ARG A 422 -23.68 -3.99 -3.81
N PRO A 423 -23.36 -4.26 -5.10
CA PRO A 423 -23.97 -5.37 -5.81
C PRO A 423 -23.66 -6.66 -5.06
N VAL A 424 -24.69 -7.34 -4.56
CA VAL A 424 -24.55 -8.63 -3.89
C VAL A 424 -24.01 -9.62 -4.91
N ILE A 425 -22.75 -10.04 -4.76
CA ILE A 425 -22.15 -11.08 -5.58
C ILE A 425 -22.93 -12.37 -5.28
N LYS A 426 -23.36 -13.10 -6.32
CA LYS A 426 -24.30 -14.25 -6.22
C LYS A 426 -23.91 -15.32 -5.18
N GLU A 427 -22.64 -15.42 -4.81
CA GLU A 427 -22.15 -16.33 -3.75
C GLU A 427 -22.74 -16.00 -2.38
N ASP A 428 -22.90 -14.70 -2.06
CA ASP A 428 -23.48 -14.26 -0.78
C ASP A 428 -24.98 -14.57 -0.70
N ILE A 429 -25.70 -14.50 -1.82
CA ILE A 429 -27.14 -14.84 -1.87
C ILE A 429 -27.35 -16.32 -1.58
N TRP A 430 -26.55 -17.20 -2.18
CA TRP A 430 -26.68 -18.64 -1.96
C TRP A 430 -26.36 -19.02 -0.51
N LEU A 431 -25.29 -18.48 0.07
CA LEU A 431 -24.94 -18.71 1.47
C LEU A 431 -25.99 -18.15 2.43
N HIS A 432 -26.52 -16.96 2.16
CA HIS A 432 -27.52 -16.33 3.01
C HIS A 432 -28.87 -17.05 2.95
N GLU A 433 -29.33 -17.44 1.76
CA GLU A 433 -30.55 -18.26 1.61
C GLU A 433 -30.42 -19.64 2.24
N THR A 434 -29.25 -20.27 2.10
CA THR A 434 -28.98 -21.59 2.68
C THR A 434 -28.93 -21.52 4.21
N LYS A 435 -28.30 -20.48 4.78
CA LYS A 435 -28.32 -20.21 6.23
C LYS A 435 -29.74 -19.95 6.73
N GLN A 436 -30.54 -19.13 6.03
CA GLN A 436 -31.93 -18.87 6.43
C GLN A 436 -32.79 -20.14 6.38
N LYS A 437 -32.62 -21.00 5.37
CA LYS A 437 -33.34 -22.29 5.26
C LYS A 437 -32.94 -23.24 6.40
N LEU A 438 -31.65 -23.34 6.71
CA LEU A 438 -31.15 -24.15 7.83
C LEU A 438 -31.64 -23.65 9.19
N HIS A 439 -31.70 -22.33 9.41
CA HIS A 439 -32.21 -21.74 10.65
C HIS A 439 -33.70 -22.04 10.85
N ARG A 440 -34.51 -21.98 9.78
CA ARG A 440 -35.94 -22.33 9.82
C ARG A 440 -36.16 -23.82 10.07
N LEU A 441 -35.37 -24.69 9.43
CA LEU A 441 -35.39 -26.14 9.64
C LEU A 441 -34.97 -26.53 11.07
N ALA A 442 -33.93 -25.90 11.61
CA ALA A 442 -33.49 -26.12 12.98
C ALA A 442 -34.53 -25.66 14.01
N GLY A 443 -35.16 -24.50 13.78
CA GLY A 443 -36.24 -23.98 14.64
C GLY A 443 -37.48 -24.88 14.65
N TRP A 444 -37.89 -25.39 13.48
CA TRP A 444 -39.02 -26.32 13.34
C TRP A 444 -38.74 -27.68 14.00
N ALA A 445 -37.52 -28.21 13.82
CA ALA A 445 -37.18 -29.52 14.37
C ALA A 445 -36.94 -29.51 15.89
N MET A 446 -36.57 -28.35 16.48
CA MET A 446 -36.52 -28.19 17.94
C MET A 446 -37.91 -28.19 18.60
N HIS A 447 -38.99 -28.01 17.85
CA HIS A 447 -40.36 -28.05 18.40
C HIS A 447 -41.11 -29.36 18.13
N SER A 448 -40.66 -30.19 17.17
CA SER A 448 -41.47 -31.31 16.65
C SER A 448 -40.88 -32.71 16.85
N PHE A 449 -39.68 -32.86 17.42
CA PHE A 449 -39.02 -34.17 17.52
C PHE A 449 -38.48 -34.51 18.92
N SER A 450 -38.42 -35.82 19.20
CA SER A 450 -37.83 -36.39 20.42
C SER A 450 -36.40 -35.88 20.68
N LYS A 451 -36.04 -35.72 21.97
CA LYS A 451 -34.74 -35.20 22.45
C LYS A 451 -33.52 -35.88 21.81
N HIS A 452 -33.66 -37.13 21.36
CA HIS A 452 -32.58 -37.87 20.68
C HIS A 452 -32.32 -37.36 19.25
N LEU A 453 -33.38 -37.00 18.50
CA LEU A 453 -33.24 -36.47 17.15
C LEU A 453 -32.81 -34.99 17.15
N GLN A 454 -33.26 -34.23 18.16
CA GLN A 454 -32.79 -32.86 18.39
C GLN A 454 -31.26 -32.79 18.57
N ARG A 455 -30.67 -33.75 19.30
CA ARG A 455 -29.21 -33.83 19.47
C ARG A 455 -28.48 -34.11 18.16
N ARG A 456 -29.02 -34.98 17.29
CA ARG A 456 -28.42 -35.29 15.98
C ARG A 456 -28.53 -34.13 14.99
N LEU A 457 -29.65 -33.40 15.01
CA LEU A 457 -29.84 -32.20 14.20
C LEU A 457 -29.00 -31.01 14.68
N LYS A 458 -28.81 -30.86 16.00
CA LYS A 458 -27.89 -29.87 16.57
C LYS A 458 -26.43 -30.21 16.20
N ALA A 459 -26.06 -31.48 16.20
CA ALA A 459 -24.76 -31.92 15.69
C ALA A 459 -24.60 -31.66 14.18
N ALA A 460 -25.63 -31.90 13.36
CA ALA A 460 -25.61 -31.57 11.94
C ALA A 460 -25.58 -30.06 11.66
N TYR A 461 -26.28 -29.25 12.46
CA TYR A 461 -26.23 -27.79 12.37
C TYR A 461 -24.86 -27.23 12.77
N VAL A 462 -24.27 -27.75 13.86
CA VAL A 462 -22.88 -27.43 14.24
C VAL A 462 -21.89 -27.95 13.19
N TYR A 463 -22.18 -29.08 12.53
CA TYR A 463 -21.36 -29.58 11.42
C TYR A 463 -21.46 -28.66 10.20
N VAL A 464 -22.64 -28.20 9.79
CA VAL A 464 -22.82 -27.33 8.61
C VAL A 464 -22.35 -25.89 8.87
N CYS A 465 -22.64 -25.33 10.04
CA CYS A 465 -22.12 -24.01 10.44
C CYS A 465 -20.63 -24.07 10.77
N GLY A 466 -20.14 -25.17 11.34
CA GLY A 466 -18.72 -25.43 11.55
C GLY A 466 -17.96 -25.66 10.23
N TYR A 467 -18.61 -26.24 9.21
CA TYR A 467 -18.06 -26.34 7.86
C TYR A 467 -17.98 -24.99 7.14
N SER A 468 -18.73 -23.95 7.56
CA SER A 468 -18.48 -22.60 7.02
C SER A 468 -17.11 -22.06 7.45
N ASN A 469 -16.63 -22.44 8.64
CA ASN A 469 -15.27 -22.12 9.09
C ASN A 469 -14.20 -23.06 8.49
N ILE A 470 -14.61 -24.22 7.94
CA ILE A 470 -13.70 -25.18 7.29
C ILE A 470 -13.65 -25.00 5.77
N ILE A 471 -14.69 -24.45 5.13
CA ILE A 471 -14.67 -24.10 3.70
C ILE A 471 -13.79 -22.85 3.48
N GLU A 472 -13.74 -21.90 4.43
CA GLU A 472 -12.66 -20.89 4.49
C GLU A 472 -11.26 -21.51 4.67
N PHE A 473 -11.18 -22.73 5.21
CA PHE A 473 -9.94 -23.45 5.48
C PHE A 473 -9.54 -24.46 4.39
N GLN A 474 -10.41 -24.80 3.44
CA GLN A 474 -10.13 -25.79 2.38
C GLN A 474 -10.04 -25.20 0.97
N SER A 475 -10.47 -23.96 0.72
CA SER A 475 -10.11 -23.23 -0.51
C SER A 475 -8.62 -22.87 -0.59
N SER A 476 -7.87 -23.01 0.51
CA SER A 476 -6.43 -22.77 0.61
C SER A 476 -5.56 -24.00 0.33
N HIS A 477 -6.13 -25.16 -0.07
CA HIS A 477 -5.37 -26.37 -0.41
C HIS A 477 -5.68 -26.95 -1.80
N ALA A 478 -6.46 -26.25 -2.63
CA ALA A 478 -6.65 -26.63 -4.03
C ALA A 478 -6.89 -25.40 -4.91
N CYS A 479 -5.85 -24.56 -5.11
CA CYS A 479 -5.64 -23.83 -6.35
C CYS A 479 -4.22 -23.27 -6.45
#